data_AF-A0AA39MEF6-F1
#
_entry.id   AF-A0AA39MEF6-F1
#
_cell.length_a   1.000
_cell.length_b   1.000
_cell.length_c   1.000
_cell.angle_alpha   90.00
_cell.angle_beta   90.00
_cell.angle_gamma   90.00
#
_symmetry.space_group_name_H-M   'P 1'
#
loop_
_entity.id
_entity.type
_entity.pdbx_description
1 polymer ?
#
loop_
_entity_poly.entity_id
_entity_poly.type
_entity_poly.pdbx_seq_one_letter_code
_entity_poly.pdbx_strand_id
1 'polypeptide(L)'
;MTLISPSKPQNTDLLSALPSSVLKEHLQEVLWESEEKERYWKACCTTLQSAFVLQEIYCKRICHQLAQKEGRNWKGKSHRMPGGDGMPQLLTGNDFYTKVVEYEESVSHEEAEKETQHINKES
;
A
#
# COMPACT_ATOMS: atom_id res chain seq x y z
N MET A 1 12.51 -9.98 7.01
CA MET A 1 11.62 -11.18 7.05
C MET A 1 12.48 -12.41 7.29
N THR A 2 12.24 -13.15 8.37
CA THR A 2 12.86 -14.46 8.59
C THR A 2 12.20 -15.48 7.67
N LEU A 3 13.01 -16.17 6.87
CA LEU A 3 12.53 -17.23 5.97
C LEU A 3 12.16 -18.46 6.80
N ILE A 4 10.91 -18.93 6.69
CA ILE A 4 10.52 -20.22 7.26
C ILE A 4 11.25 -21.30 6.46
N SER A 5 12.12 -22.04 7.15
CA SER A 5 12.81 -23.17 6.52
C SER A 5 11.80 -24.25 6.12
N PRO A 6 12.05 -24.97 5.01
CA PRO A 6 11.18 -26.05 4.56
C PRO A 6 11.01 -27.10 5.66
N SER A 7 9.80 -27.62 5.80
CA SER A 7 9.48 -28.64 6.80
C SER A 7 10.23 -29.93 6.47
N LYS A 8 11.22 -30.27 7.28
CA LYS A 8 11.92 -31.56 7.21
C LYS A 8 11.25 -32.52 8.18
N PRO A 9 10.93 -33.76 7.76
CA PRO A 9 10.51 -34.77 8.71
C PRO A 9 11.65 -35.01 9.70
N GLN A 10 11.38 -34.81 10.98
CA GLN A 10 12.30 -35.11 12.07
C GLN A 10 11.79 -36.36 12.79
N ASN A 11 12.67 -37.04 13.51
CA ASN A 11 12.32 -38.15 14.42
C ASN A 11 11.52 -39.31 13.79
N THR A 12 11.54 -39.48 12.47
CA THR A 12 10.82 -40.56 11.77
C THR A 12 11.19 -41.94 12.30
N ASP A 13 12.44 -42.13 12.68
CA ASP A 13 12.96 -43.38 13.22
C ASP A 13 12.39 -43.68 14.62
N LEU A 14 12.19 -42.63 15.43
CA LEU A 14 11.62 -42.76 16.77
C LEU A 14 10.10 -42.96 16.74
N LEU A 15 9.42 -42.34 15.77
CA LEU A 15 7.98 -42.47 15.59
C LEU A 15 7.57 -43.82 14.98
N SER A 16 8.46 -44.46 14.21
CA SER A 16 8.24 -45.78 13.60
C SER A 16 8.74 -46.96 14.44
N ALA A 17 9.48 -46.70 15.52
CA ALA A 17 9.98 -47.74 16.40
C ALA A 17 8.85 -48.38 17.23
N LEU A 18 8.98 -49.70 17.47
CA LEU A 18 8.11 -50.42 18.39
C LEU A 18 8.50 -50.09 19.83
N PRO A 19 7.58 -49.56 20.65
CA PRO A 19 7.89 -49.22 22.02
C PRO A 19 8.04 -50.49 22.87
N SER A 20 9.14 -50.53 23.64
CA SER A 20 9.48 -51.71 24.46
C SER A 20 8.95 -51.63 25.90
N SER A 21 8.27 -50.55 26.26
CA SER A 21 7.86 -50.22 27.63
C SER A 21 6.75 -49.17 27.61
N VAL A 22 5.84 -49.23 28.59
CA VAL A 22 4.73 -48.26 28.76
C VAL A 22 5.21 -46.81 28.80
N LEU A 23 6.38 -46.54 29.42
CA LEU A 23 6.95 -45.20 29.45
C LEU A 23 7.31 -44.70 28.04
N LYS A 24 7.84 -45.59 27.18
CA LYS A 24 8.20 -45.23 25.81
C LYS A 24 6.97 -45.02 24.94
N GLU A 25 5.91 -45.78 25.16
CA GLU A 25 4.61 -45.57 24.49
C GLU A 25 4.10 -44.15 24.75
N HIS A 26 4.05 -43.75 26.02
CA HIS A 26 3.57 -42.41 26.39
C HIS A 26 4.47 -41.29 25.82
N LEU A 27 5.80 -41.47 25.85
CA LEU A 27 6.71 -40.51 25.24
C LEU A 27 6.54 -40.40 23.72
N GLN A 28 6.26 -41.52 23.05
CA GLN A 28 6.02 -41.56 21.60
C GLN A 28 4.70 -40.88 21.24
N GLU A 29 3.66 -41.04 22.05
CA GLU A 29 2.37 -40.34 21.93
C GLU A 29 2.55 -38.81 22.08
N VAL A 30 3.22 -38.36 23.14
CA VAL A 30 3.50 -36.93 23.35
C VAL A 30 4.35 -36.34 22.22
N LEU A 31 5.30 -37.11 21.69
CA LEU A 31 6.11 -36.68 20.55
C LEU A 31 5.27 -36.51 19.29
N TRP A 32 4.36 -37.45 19.02
CA TRP A 32 3.40 -37.36 17.91
C TRP A 32 2.55 -36.09 17.99
N GLU A 33 1.94 -35.84 19.15
CA GLU A 33 1.11 -34.65 19.37
C GLU A 33 1.92 -33.36 19.16
N SER A 34 3.14 -33.31 19.69
CA SER A 34 4.03 -32.17 19.52
C SER A 34 4.38 -31.91 18.05
N GLU A 35 4.70 -32.96 17.29
CA GLU A 35 5.03 -32.83 15.86
C GLU A 35 3.84 -32.40 15.01
N GLU A 36 2.64 -32.92 15.30
CA GLU A 36 1.43 -32.50 14.60
C GLU A 36 1.12 -31.03 14.85
N LYS A 37 1.26 -30.59 16.12
CA LYS A 37 1.09 -29.19 16.49
C LYS A 37 2.11 -28.30 15.80
N GLU A 38 3.38 -28.69 15.76
CA GLU A 38 4.41 -27.93 15.05
C GLU A 38 4.13 -27.85 13.55
N ARG A 39 3.73 -28.96 12.93
CA ARG A 39 3.33 -29.00 11.50
C ARG A 39 2.18 -28.04 11.23
N TYR A 40 1.17 -28.02 12.08
CA TYR A 40 0.04 -27.10 11.97
C TYR A 40 0.49 -25.63 12.02
N TRP A 41 1.27 -25.24 13.04
CA TRP A 41 1.73 -23.86 13.18
C TRP A 41 2.66 -23.43 12.04
N LYS A 42 3.56 -24.30 11.58
CA LYS A 42 4.38 -24.02 10.40
C LYS A 42 3.52 -23.76 9.17
N ALA A 43 2.52 -24.59 8.91
CA ALA A 43 1.61 -24.39 7.77
C ALA A 43 0.86 -23.06 7.87
N CYS A 44 0.32 -22.71 9.05
CA CYS A 44 -0.31 -21.43 9.29
C CYS A 44 0.64 -20.25 9.03
N CYS A 45 1.86 -20.32 9.55
CA CYS A 45 2.89 -19.29 9.36
C CYS A 45 3.26 -19.14 7.88
N THR A 46 3.40 -20.24 7.13
CA THR A 46 3.67 -20.19 5.68
C THR A 46 2.54 -19.50 4.91
N THR A 47 1.28 -19.83 5.21
CA THR A 47 0.12 -19.16 4.60
C THR A 47 0.06 -17.67 4.96
N LEU A 48 0.36 -17.32 6.22
CA LEU A 48 0.37 -15.92 6.64
C LEU A 48 1.50 -15.13 5.96
N GLN A 49 2.68 -15.72 5.83
CA GLN A 49 3.79 -15.08 5.12
C GLN A 49 3.48 -14.86 3.64
N SER A 50 2.91 -15.86 2.96
CA SER A 50 2.53 -15.69 1.56
C SER A 50 1.45 -14.62 1.38
N ALA A 51 0.45 -14.59 2.25
CA ALA A 51 -0.56 -13.54 2.26
C ALA A 51 0.04 -12.14 2.50
N PHE A 52 1.00 -12.01 3.42
CA PHE A 52 1.65 -10.74 3.71
C PHE A 52 2.47 -10.22 2.53
N VAL A 53 3.23 -11.09 1.84
CA VAL A 53 3.99 -10.70 0.63
C VAL A 53 3.04 -10.22 -0.47
N LEU A 54 1.93 -10.91 -0.69
CA LEU A 54 0.93 -10.49 -1.67
C LEU A 54 0.28 -9.16 -1.30
N GLN A 55 -0.06 -8.98 -0.02
CA GLN A 55 -0.62 -7.75 0.50
C GLN A 55 0.36 -6.58 0.32
N GLU A 56 1.65 -6.78 0.59
CA GLU A 56 2.67 -5.75 0.41
C GLU A 56 2.76 -5.30 -1.06
N ILE A 57 2.77 -6.25 -2.00
CA ILE A 57 2.79 -5.95 -3.44
C ILE A 57 1.52 -5.19 -3.84
N TYR A 58 0.36 -5.63 -3.36
CA TYR A 58 -0.91 -4.98 -3.65
C TYR A 58 -0.94 -3.54 -3.10
N CYS A 59 -0.58 -3.34 -1.84
CA CYS A 59 -0.51 -2.02 -1.22
C CYS A 59 0.46 -1.10 -1.99
N LYS A 60 1.66 -1.57 -2.35
CA LYS A 60 2.59 -0.80 -3.18
C LYS A 60 1.97 -0.36 -4.50
N ARG A 61 1.23 -1.24 -5.17
CA ARG A 61 0.52 -0.92 -6.41
C ARG A 61 -0.56 0.15 -6.21
N ILE A 62 -1.39 0.01 -5.18
CA ILE A 62 -2.45 0.98 -4.87
C ILE A 62 -1.86 2.34 -4.50
N CYS A 63 -0.85 2.38 -3.63
CA CYS A 63 -0.16 3.62 -3.27
C CYS A 63 0.42 4.32 -4.50
N HIS A 64 1.01 3.57 -5.43
CA HIS A 64 1.52 4.14 -6.68
C HIS A 64 0.41 4.73 -7.56
N GLN A 65 -0.72 4.03 -7.70
CA GLN A 65 -1.88 4.52 -8.46
C GLN A 65 -2.48 5.78 -7.84
N LEU A 66 -2.59 5.83 -6.52
CA LEU A 66 -3.06 7.00 -5.78
C LEU A 66 -2.11 8.19 -5.97
N ALA A 67 -0.80 7.99 -5.78
CA ALA A 67 0.21 9.03 -6.00
C ALA A 67 0.18 9.57 -7.44
N GLN A 68 -0.02 8.70 -8.44
CA GLN A 68 -0.20 9.15 -9.83
C GLN A 68 -1.48 9.96 -10.02
N LYS A 69 -2.60 9.54 -9.43
CA LYS A 69 -3.88 10.26 -9.52
C LYS A 69 -3.80 11.61 -8.83
N GLU A 70 -3.19 11.67 -7.66
CA GLU A 70 -2.93 12.90 -6.91
C GLU A 70 -2.00 13.84 -7.67
N GLY A 71 -0.90 13.33 -8.22
CA GLY A 71 0.01 14.12 -9.07
C GLY A 71 -0.64 14.65 -10.34
N ARG A 72 -1.56 13.89 -10.97
CA ARG A 72 -2.37 14.36 -12.10
C ARG A 72 -3.37 15.45 -11.68
N ASN A 73 -4.01 15.28 -10.52
CA ASN A 73 -4.93 16.27 -9.98
C ASN A 73 -4.21 17.57 -9.61
N TRP A 74 -2.98 17.51 -9.08
CA TRP A 74 -2.16 18.68 -8.80
C TRP A 74 -1.82 19.46 -10.08
N LYS A 75 -1.35 18.77 -11.12
CA LYS A 75 -1.01 19.37 -12.42
C LYS A 75 -2.22 19.97 -13.15
N GLY A 76 -3.44 19.49 -12.87
CA GLY A 76 -4.67 20.01 -13.46
C GLY A 76 -5.39 21.09 -12.64
N LYS A 77 -5.09 21.23 -11.33
CA LYS A 77 -5.80 22.15 -10.42
C LYS A 77 -4.97 23.33 -9.94
N SER A 78 -3.70 23.43 -10.31
CA SER A 78 -2.77 24.48 -9.88
C SER A 78 -3.21 25.92 -10.18
N HIS A 79 -4.28 26.15 -10.97
CA HIS A 79 -4.59 27.50 -11.42
C HIS A 79 -6.01 28.00 -11.17
N ARG A 80 -6.94 27.22 -10.59
CA ARG A 80 -8.36 27.65 -10.56
C ARG A 80 -8.96 27.99 -9.21
N MET A 81 -8.31 27.69 -8.09
CA MET A 81 -8.83 28.11 -6.78
C MET A 81 -7.70 28.30 -5.74
N PRO A 82 -7.86 29.21 -4.78
CA PRO A 82 -6.78 29.67 -3.94
C PRO A 82 -6.79 28.94 -2.59
N GLY A 83 -5.96 27.89 -2.50
CA GLY A 83 -5.83 26.99 -1.35
C GLY A 83 -5.05 25.73 -1.77
N GLY A 84 -3.83 25.94 -2.27
CA GLY A 84 -3.01 24.94 -2.97
C GLY A 84 -2.76 23.63 -2.22
N ASP A 85 -3.11 23.53 -0.93
CA ASP A 85 -2.90 22.34 -0.10
C ASP A 85 -3.89 21.20 -0.39
N GLY A 86 -4.87 21.40 -1.28
CA GLY A 86 -5.86 20.37 -1.66
C GLY A 86 -6.93 20.10 -0.59
N MET A 87 -6.91 20.86 0.51
CA MET A 87 -7.91 20.83 1.57
C MET A 87 -9.01 21.88 1.32
N PRO A 88 -10.29 21.57 1.57
CA PRO A 88 -11.36 22.57 1.50
C PRO A 88 -11.17 23.61 2.61
N GLN A 89 -10.91 24.86 2.21
CA GLN A 89 -10.75 25.98 3.15
C GLN A 89 -12.02 26.84 3.12
N LEU A 90 -12.56 27.17 4.31
CA LEU A 90 -13.68 28.10 4.42
C LEU A 90 -13.15 29.52 4.24
N LEU A 91 -13.47 30.14 3.10
CA LEU A 91 -13.16 31.54 2.85
C LEU A 91 -14.31 32.41 3.35
N THR A 92 -13.99 33.34 4.24
CA THR A 92 -14.91 34.41 4.66
C THR A 92 -15.10 35.40 3.51
N GLY A 93 -16.28 36.01 3.40
CA GLY A 93 -16.72 36.73 2.18
C GLY A 93 -15.74 37.78 1.63
N ASN A 94 -14.97 38.46 2.49
CA ASN A 94 -13.96 39.42 2.05
C ASN A 94 -12.74 38.74 1.41
N ASP A 95 -12.25 37.66 2.01
CA ASP A 95 -11.11 36.87 1.50
C ASP A 95 -11.47 36.15 0.20
N PHE A 96 -12.73 35.72 0.08
CA PHE A 96 -13.27 35.16 -1.16
C PHE A 96 -13.29 36.20 -2.28
N TYR A 97 -13.80 37.41 -2.00
CA TYR A 97 -13.91 38.47 -3.00
C TYR A 97 -12.56 38.86 -3.58
N THR A 98 -11.56 39.13 -2.71
CA THR A 98 -10.20 39.47 -3.15
C THR A 98 -9.61 38.39 -4.06
N LYS A 99 -9.80 37.12 -3.70
CA LYS A 99 -9.29 35.98 -4.46
C LYS A 99 -9.98 35.76 -5.81
N VAL A 100 -11.26 36.12 -5.94
CA VAL A 100 -11.99 36.07 -7.21
C VAL A 100 -11.51 37.16 -8.17
N VAL A 101 -11.27 38.37 -7.65
CA VAL A 101 -10.74 39.50 -8.43
C VAL A 101 -9.34 39.17 -8.96
N GLU A 102 -8.44 38.68 -8.11
CA GLU A 102 -7.09 38.25 -8.52
C GLU A 102 -7.13 37.16 -9.61
N TYR A 103 -8.10 36.24 -9.52
CA TYR A 103 -8.28 35.19 -10.53
C TYR A 103 -8.78 35.75 -11.87
N GLU A 104 -9.79 36.62 -11.88
CA GLU A 104 -10.28 37.27 -13.12
C GLU A 104 -9.18 38.07 -13.82
N GLU A 105 -8.38 38.82 -13.04
CA GLU A 105 -7.23 39.57 -13.57
C GLU A 105 -6.17 38.66 -14.19
N SER A 106 -5.84 37.54 -13.53
CA SER A 106 -4.88 36.57 -14.07
C SER A 106 -5.35 35.87 -15.35
N VAL A 107 -6.65 35.54 -15.43
CA VAL A 107 -7.24 34.91 -16.60
C VAL A 107 -7.24 35.86 -17.79
N SER A 108 -7.59 37.14 -17.55
CA SER A 108 -7.56 38.18 -18.58
C SER A 108 -6.14 38.42 -19.12
N HIS A 109 -5.13 38.42 -18.25
CA HIS A 109 -3.73 38.58 -18.66
C HIS A 109 -3.23 37.39 -19.49
N GLU A 110 -3.57 36.15 -19.09
CA GLU A 110 -3.22 34.96 -19.86
C GLU A 110 -3.90 34.90 -21.24
N GLU A 111 -5.14 35.38 -21.36
CA GLU A 111 -5.86 35.45 -22.64
C GLU A 111 -5.23 36.48 -23.58
N ALA A 112 -4.86 37.66 -23.06
CA ALA A 112 -4.16 38.69 -23.83
C ALA A 112 -2.77 38.23 -24.32
N GLU A 113 -2.03 37.46 -23.51
CA GLU A 113 -0.74 36.88 -23.90
C GLU A 113 -0.88 35.80 -24.98
N LYS A 114 -1.94 34.99 -24.95
CA LYS A 114 -2.20 33.98 -25.98
C LYS A 114 -2.58 34.62 -27.31
N GLU A 115 -3.34 35.71 -27.28
CA GLU A 115 -3.77 36.44 -28.47
C GLU A 115 -2.58 37.17 -29.15
N THR A 116 -1.70 37.79 -28.36
CA THR A 116 -0.47 38.42 -28.88
C THR A 116 0.53 37.41 -29.46
N GLN A 117 0.61 36.19 -28.91
CA GLN A 117 1.44 35.11 -29.47
C GLN A 117 0.87 34.51 -30.76
N HIS A 118 -0.45 34.51 -30.96
CA HIS A 118 -1.08 34.05 -32.19
C HIS A 118 -0.81 35.05 -33.34
N ILE A 119 -0.98 36.35 -33.05
CA ILE A 119 -0.76 37.43 -34.02
C ILE A 119 0.70 37.47 -34.50
N ASN A 120 1.69 37.23 -33.61
CA ASN A 120 3.11 37.20 -33.98
C ASN A 120 3.55 35.94 -34.76
N LYS A 121 2.72 34.88 -34.81
CA LYS A 121 2.99 33.66 -35.60
C LYS A 121 2.37 33.69 -37.00
N GLU A 122 1.41 34.58 -37.23
CA GLU A 122 0.69 34.74 -38.49
C GLU A 122 1.19 35.91 -39.36
N SER A 123 2.16 36.71 -38.89
CA SER A 123 2.97 37.65 -39.69
C SER A 123 4.36 37.09 -39.98
#